data_AF-J1JVQ5-F1
#
_entry.id   AF-J1JVQ5-F1
#
_cell.length_a   1.000
_cell.length_b   1.000
_cell.length_c   1.000
_cell.angle_alpha   90.00
_cell.angle_beta   90.00
_cell.angle_gamma   90.00
#
_symmetry.space_group_name_H-M   'P 1'
#
loop_
_entity.id
_entity.type
_entity.pdbx_description
1 polymer ?
#
loop_
_entity_poly.entity_id
_entity_poly.type
_entity_poly.pdbx_seq_one_letter_code
_entity_poly.pdbx_strand_id
1 'polypeptide(L)'
;MKNLKHQKTFKQQETPQILQDFVVESVLKRDVFSETRVGHFVNTPNERIVHRIVTAAPWWSRPLAWILAKREIRALKKVYGQEGVPQLIAVDSDGLFRSWSEGTPLHLARPNTAEFYKTAHKILRCMRQMGITHNDLAKPQNWLMTPKGEASIIDFQLASTHKRKGMLYRYFAYEDFRHLIKQKKSFASHLLTPTEKRILNNRSWPSQLWLATGKRIYNFWTKGVFKWSDGEGTGDRIQEQASTIRQLLKQDENIHDLAFATYTLPAKGVGLYLFVETTHLDEKHIRNLLKGQKVELLQPVCRLPRREDGSIRDDVMKLIAMNEMTDLEDVLKRENDLEEIVRPIINDRLNFTDRRVYAYEKNR
;
A
#
# COMPACT_ATOMS: atom_id res chain seq x y z
N MET A 1 -47.54 5.31 -12.07
CA MET A 1 -47.26 4.26 -11.07
C MET A 1 -46.04 4.68 -10.25
N LYS A 2 -46.21 4.91 -8.94
CA LYS A 2 -45.22 5.53 -8.05
C LYS A 2 -44.07 4.56 -7.74
N ASN A 3 -42.83 5.06 -7.90
CA ASN A 3 -41.56 4.43 -7.53
C ASN A 3 -41.49 4.12 -6.01
N LEU A 4 -41.37 2.85 -5.64
CA LEU A 4 -40.91 2.45 -4.31
C LEU A 4 -39.40 2.20 -4.33
N LYS A 5 -38.62 3.27 -4.17
CA LYS A 5 -37.22 3.16 -3.74
C LYS A 5 -37.22 2.90 -2.23
N HIS A 6 -37.22 1.64 -1.83
CA HIS A 6 -36.84 1.27 -0.47
C HIS A 6 -35.32 1.46 -0.33
N GLN A 7 -34.90 2.65 0.10
CA GLN A 7 -33.58 2.82 0.69
C GLN A 7 -33.57 2.03 2.01
N LYS A 8 -32.93 0.84 2.02
CA LYS A 8 -32.61 0.14 3.26
C LYS A 8 -31.74 1.09 4.09
N THR A 9 -32.35 1.73 5.08
CA THR A 9 -31.66 2.69 5.93
C THR A 9 -30.93 1.89 7.00
N PHE A 10 -29.63 2.16 7.20
CA PHE A 10 -28.87 1.60 8.31
C PHE A 10 -29.53 2.05 9.62
N LYS A 11 -30.33 1.17 10.24
CA LYS A 11 -30.74 1.34 11.64
C LYS A 11 -29.54 0.94 12.48
N GLN A 12 -29.08 1.84 13.37
CA GLN A 12 -28.21 1.44 14.47
C GLN A 12 -28.95 0.35 15.24
N GLN A 13 -28.62 -0.92 14.99
CA GLN A 13 -29.05 -1.99 15.87
C GLN A 13 -28.33 -1.78 17.21
N GLU A 14 -29.07 -2.04 18.28
CA GLU A 14 -28.77 -1.71 19.67
C GLU A 14 -27.34 -2.11 20.03
N THR A 15 -26.53 -1.07 20.28
CA THR A 15 -25.08 -1.09 20.11
C THR A 15 -24.25 -1.51 21.34
N PRO A 16 -24.72 -1.64 22.60
CA PRO A 16 -23.79 -1.98 23.70
C PRO A 16 -23.46 -3.47 23.83
N GLN A 17 -24.45 -4.37 23.72
CA GLN A 17 -24.26 -5.79 24.09
C GLN A 17 -23.56 -6.61 23.01
N ILE A 18 -23.84 -6.37 21.73
CA ILE A 18 -23.23 -7.13 20.60
C ILE A 18 -21.71 -6.93 20.54
N LEU A 19 -21.20 -5.78 21.01
CA LEU A 19 -19.79 -5.42 20.95
C LEU A 19 -18.92 -6.08 22.02
N GLN A 20 -19.48 -6.49 23.16
CA GLN A 20 -18.73 -7.11 24.26
C GLN A 20 -18.31 -8.56 23.94
N ASP A 21 -18.82 -9.10 22.84
CA ASP A 21 -18.70 -10.50 22.43
C ASP A 21 -17.85 -10.67 21.15
N PHE A 22 -16.96 -9.72 20.81
CA PHE A 22 -16.08 -9.89 19.64
C PHE A 22 -14.85 -10.74 19.99
N VAL A 23 -14.76 -11.93 19.40
CA VAL A 23 -13.62 -12.85 19.54
C VAL A 23 -12.63 -12.62 18.41
N VAL A 24 -11.40 -12.22 18.74
CA VAL A 24 -10.33 -11.98 17.77
C VAL A 24 -9.72 -13.31 17.34
N GLU A 25 -9.69 -13.55 16.03
CA GLU A 25 -8.98 -14.69 15.45
C GLU A 25 -7.55 -14.31 15.02
N SER A 26 -7.39 -13.13 14.40
CA SER A 26 -6.10 -12.70 13.87
C SER A 26 -5.99 -11.19 13.71
N VAL A 27 -4.75 -10.69 13.67
CA VAL A 27 -4.43 -9.29 13.35
C VAL A 27 -3.97 -9.23 11.90
N LEU A 28 -4.67 -8.47 11.06
CA LEU A 28 -4.31 -8.32 9.64
C LEU A 28 -3.25 -7.25 9.42
N LYS A 29 -3.38 -6.11 10.10
CA LYS A 29 -2.52 -4.94 9.85
C LYS A 29 -2.46 -4.02 11.05
N ARG A 30 -1.29 -3.46 11.30
CA ARG A 30 -1.07 -2.32 12.22
C ARG A 30 -0.39 -1.20 11.44
N ASP A 31 -0.93 0.01 11.51
CA ASP A 31 -0.32 1.20 10.94
C ASP A 31 -0.51 2.42 11.85
N VAL A 32 0.08 3.55 11.47
CA VAL A 32 0.02 4.81 12.24
C VAL A 32 -1.39 5.37 12.39
N PHE A 33 -2.39 4.82 11.70
CA PHE A 33 -3.78 5.27 11.74
C PHE A 33 -4.74 4.26 12.37
N SER A 34 -4.40 2.97 12.42
CA SER A 34 -5.29 1.95 13.00
C SER A 34 -4.64 0.57 13.09
N GLU A 35 -5.24 -0.27 13.92
CA GLU A 35 -5.08 -1.73 13.88
C GLU A 35 -6.33 -2.37 13.26
N THR A 36 -6.16 -3.35 12.38
CA THR A 36 -7.26 -4.10 11.76
C THR A 36 -7.17 -5.56 12.17
N ARG A 37 -8.24 -6.06 12.78
CA ARG A 37 -8.38 -7.44 13.27
C ARG A 37 -9.50 -8.15 12.53
N VAL A 38 -9.38 -9.47 12.40
CA VAL A 38 -10.45 -10.37 11.95
C VAL A 38 -10.89 -11.21 13.14
N GLY A 39 -12.18 -11.46 13.20
CA GLY A 39 -12.82 -12.26 14.24
C GLY A 39 -14.28 -12.50 13.92
N HIS A 40 -15.05 -12.87 14.93
CA HIS A 40 -16.48 -13.09 14.84
C HIS A 40 -17.15 -12.61 16.14
N PHE A 41 -18.47 -12.38 16.11
CA PHE A 41 -19.21 -12.20 17.35
C PHE A 41 -19.56 -13.57 17.94
N VAL A 42 -19.59 -13.71 19.27
CA VAL A 42 -19.95 -14.98 19.95
C VAL A 42 -21.28 -15.53 19.47
N ASN A 43 -22.25 -14.66 19.18
CA ASN A 43 -23.59 -15.05 18.71
C ASN A 43 -23.61 -15.49 17.23
N THR A 44 -22.59 -15.15 16.45
CA THR A 44 -22.47 -15.49 15.01
C THR A 44 -21.06 -15.98 14.67
N PRO A 45 -20.63 -17.15 15.21
CA PRO A 45 -19.25 -17.63 15.08
C PRO A 45 -18.83 -17.97 13.64
N ASN A 46 -19.81 -18.23 12.76
CA ASN A 46 -19.56 -18.53 11.35
C ASN A 46 -19.42 -17.27 10.47
N GLU A 47 -19.70 -16.08 11.00
CA GLU A 47 -19.60 -14.83 10.24
C GLU A 47 -18.29 -14.11 10.55
N ARG A 48 -17.42 -14.03 9.55
CA ARG A 48 -16.18 -13.26 9.67
C ARG A 48 -16.45 -11.76 9.63
N ILE A 49 -15.86 -11.07 10.58
CA ILE A 49 -16.01 -9.64 10.80
C ILE A 49 -14.63 -9.01 10.91
N VAL A 50 -14.49 -7.84 10.32
CA VAL A 50 -13.29 -7.02 10.39
C VAL A 50 -13.53 -5.88 11.38
N HIS A 51 -12.72 -5.82 12.43
CA HIS A 51 -12.71 -4.73 13.40
C HIS A 51 -11.51 -3.82 13.12
N ARG A 52 -11.78 -2.57 12.73
CA ARG A 52 -10.76 -1.52 12.61
C ARG A 52 -10.75 -0.68 13.88
N ILE A 53 -9.68 -0.82 14.67
CA ILE A 53 -9.45 -0.12 15.93
C ILE A 53 -8.62 1.14 15.64
N VAL A 54 -9.27 2.29 15.72
CA VAL A 54 -8.69 3.61 15.46
C VAL A 54 -7.94 4.15 16.67
N THR A 55 -8.40 3.82 17.89
CA THR A 55 -7.76 4.25 19.15
C THR A 55 -6.38 3.65 19.37
N ALA A 56 -6.09 2.49 18.76
CA ALA A 56 -4.77 1.87 18.70
C ALA A 56 -3.71 2.74 18.01
N ALA A 57 -4.12 3.77 17.24
CA ALA A 57 -3.21 4.74 16.67
C ALA A 57 -2.47 5.54 17.77
N PRO A 58 -1.20 5.95 17.52
CA PRO A 58 -0.49 6.88 18.40
C PRO A 58 -1.31 8.14 18.71
N TRP A 59 -1.14 8.69 19.92
CA TRP A 59 -1.93 9.83 20.40
C TRP A 59 -1.89 11.05 19.46
N TRP A 60 -0.76 11.27 18.77
CA TRP A 60 -0.56 12.39 17.85
C TRP A 60 -1.28 12.20 16.50
N SER A 61 -1.41 10.97 16.01
CA SER A 61 -2.11 10.67 14.75
C SER A 61 -3.60 10.40 14.95
N ARG A 62 -4.01 10.07 16.18
CA ARG A 62 -5.38 9.69 16.55
C ARG A 62 -6.47 10.67 16.09
N PRO A 63 -6.31 12.02 16.17
CA PRO A 63 -7.31 12.95 15.65
C PRO A 63 -7.52 12.78 14.13
N LEU A 64 -6.43 12.65 13.37
CA LEU A 64 -6.48 12.44 11.93
C LEU A 64 -7.04 11.05 11.58
N ALA A 65 -6.65 10.03 12.33
CA ALA A 65 -7.16 8.68 12.21
C ALA A 65 -8.70 8.64 12.35
N TRP A 66 -9.25 9.36 13.34
CA TRP A 66 -10.71 9.49 13.49
C TRP A 66 -11.38 10.29 12.37
N ILE A 67 -10.72 11.29 11.79
CA ILE A 67 -11.24 12.00 10.61
C ILE A 67 -11.37 11.03 9.42
N LEU A 68 -10.35 10.19 9.19
CA LEU A 68 -10.36 9.18 8.13
C LEU A 68 -11.41 8.10 8.41
N ALA A 69 -11.47 7.57 9.63
CA ALA A 69 -12.48 6.58 10.03
C ALA A 69 -13.91 7.13 9.87
N LYS A 70 -14.16 8.39 10.25
CA LYS A 70 -15.47 9.04 10.03
C LYS A 70 -15.82 9.16 8.55
N ARG A 71 -14.85 9.33 7.66
CA ARG A 71 -15.10 9.32 6.20
C ARG A 71 -15.47 7.93 5.71
N GLU A 72 -14.74 6.91 6.15
CA GLU A 72 -15.04 5.50 5.86
C GLU A 72 -16.45 5.13 6.35
N ILE A 73 -16.77 5.39 7.62
CA ILE A 73 -18.08 5.13 8.21
C ILE A 73 -19.20 5.80 7.40
N ARG A 74 -19.02 7.06 6.98
CA ARG A 74 -20.02 7.75 6.13
C ARG A 74 -20.18 7.08 4.76
N ALA A 75 -19.10 6.60 4.16
CA ALA A 75 -19.16 5.90 2.89
C ALA A 75 -19.88 4.55 3.04
N LEU A 76 -19.48 3.75 4.05
CA LEU A 76 -20.07 2.45 4.34
C LEU A 76 -21.56 2.55 4.71
N LYS A 77 -21.97 3.57 5.50
CA LYS A 77 -23.39 3.84 5.77
C LYS A 77 -24.21 4.09 4.50
N LYS A 78 -23.62 4.74 3.48
CA LYS A 78 -24.32 5.02 2.23
C LYS A 78 -24.40 3.81 1.30
N VAL A 79 -23.35 2.99 1.25
CA VAL A 79 -23.33 1.77 0.42
C VAL A 79 -23.96 0.56 1.12
N TYR A 80 -24.49 0.73 2.32
CA TYR A 80 -25.17 -0.32 3.06
C TYR A 80 -26.28 -0.98 2.22
N GLY A 81 -26.30 -2.30 2.21
CA GLY A 81 -27.21 -3.14 1.43
C GLY A 81 -26.83 -3.30 -0.05
N GLN A 82 -25.68 -2.77 -0.49
CA GLN A 82 -25.16 -3.03 -1.84
C GLN A 82 -24.28 -4.28 -1.86
N GLU A 83 -24.48 -5.13 -2.86
CA GLU A 83 -23.63 -6.31 -3.09
C GLU A 83 -22.22 -5.90 -3.58
N GLY A 84 -21.21 -6.71 -3.26
CA GLY A 84 -19.83 -6.49 -3.73
C GLY A 84 -19.09 -5.36 -3.01
N VAL A 85 -19.58 -4.90 -1.86
CA VAL A 85 -18.89 -3.94 -0.99
C VAL A 85 -19.02 -4.37 0.48
N PRO A 86 -18.06 -4.00 1.35
CA PRO A 86 -18.16 -4.25 2.78
C PRO A 86 -19.38 -3.54 3.39
N GLN A 87 -20.06 -4.23 4.29
CA GLN A 87 -21.19 -3.69 5.04
C GLN A 87 -20.70 -3.15 6.37
N LEU A 88 -21.09 -1.94 6.73
CA LEU A 88 -20.92 -1.47 8.11
C LEU A 88 -21.84 -2.30 9.02
N ILE A 89 -21.27 -2.92 10.05
CA ILE A 89 -22.04 -3.69 11.04
C ILE A 89 -22.30 -2.82 12.27
N ALA A 90 -21.23 -2.29 12.87
CA ALA A 90 -21.30 -1.47 14.06
C ALA A 90 -20.17 -0.42 14.12
N VAL A 91 -20.32 0.55 15.01
CA VAL A 91 -19.33 1.59 15.31
C VAL A 91 -19.33 1.77 16.82
N ASP A 92 -18.16 1.79 17.43
CA ASP A 92 -17.98 1.95 18.86
C ASP A 92 -17.04 3.13 19.18
N SER A 93 -16.61 3.22 20.44
CA SER A 93 -15.65 4.25 20.89
C SER A 93 -14.24 4.05 20.35
N ASP A 94 -13.91 2.85 19.87
CA ASP A 94 -12.57 2.48 19.44
C ASP A 94 -12.42 2.48 17.91
N GLY A 95 -13.49 2.29 17.15
CA GLY A 95 -13.49 2.31 15.70
C GLY A 95 -14.75 1.74 15.04
N LEU A 96 -14.58 0.85 14.07
CA LEU A 96 -15.70 0.30 13.29
C LEU A 96 -15.59 -1.20 12.97
N PHE A 97 -16.75 -1.83 12.87
CA PHE A 97 -16.92 -3.23 12.48
C PHE A 97 -17.55 -3.29 11.10
N ARG A 98 -16.97 -4.10 10.21
CA ARG A 98 -17.47 -4.32 8.85
C ARG A 98 -17.46 -5.79 8.48
N SER A 99 -18.32 -6.18 7.55
CA SER A 99 -18.35 -7.55 7.03
C SER A 99 -17.03 -7.92 6.37
N TRP A 100 -16.64 -9.19 6.51
CA TRP A 100 -15.60 -9.77 5.67
C TRP A 100 -16.07 -9.84 4.21
N SER A 101 -15.21 -9.45 3.28
CA SER A 101 -15.45 -9.65 1.85
C SER A 101 -14.70 -10.90 1.41
N GLU A 102 -15.44 -11.94 1.02
CA GLU A 102 -14.84 -13.14 0.45
C GLU A 102 -14.34 -12.88 -0.98
N GLY A 103 -13.21 -13.50 -1.31
CA GLY A 103 -12.70 -13.55 -2.66
C GLY A 103 -11.18 -13.47 -2.74
N THR A 104 -10.69 -13.76 -3.93
CA THR A 104 -9.26 -13.76 -4.24
C THR A 104 -8.86 -12.38 -4.78
N PRO A 105 -7.80 -11.75 -4.24
CA PRO A 105 -7.29 -10.48 -4.77
C PRO A 105 -7.02 -10.51 -6.27
N LEU A 106 -7.30 -9.40 -6.96
CA LEU A 106 -7.32 -9.35 -8.42
C LEU A 106 -6.00 -9.77 -9.09
N HIS A 107 -4.86 -9.43 -8.47
CA HIS A 107 -3.54 -9.77 -9.01
C HIS A 107 -3.28 -11.28 -9.03
N LEU A 108 -3.92 -12.04 -8.13
CA LEU A 108 -3.88 -13.51 -8.10
C LEU A 108 -5.00 -14.10 -8.97
N ALA A 109 -6.22 -13.57 -8.85
CA ALA A 109 -7.39 -14.06 -9.56
C ALA A 109 -7.31 -13.89 -11.08
N ARG A 110 -6.63 -12.83 -11.56
CA ARG A 110 -6.40 -12.49 -12.98
C ARG A 110 -7.64 -12.74 -13.88
N PRO A 111 -8.80 -12.13 -13.58
CA PRO A 111 -10.05 -12.43 -14.26
C PRO A 111 -9.97 -12.10 -15.74
N ASN A 112 -10.23 -13.11 -16.56
CA ASN A 112 -10.28 -13.03 -18.01
C ASN A 112 -11.72 -13.08 -18.56
N THR A 113 -12.73 -13.16 -17.70
CA THR A 113 -14.16 -13.29 -18.07
C THR A 113 -14.91 -11.97 -17.96
N ALA A 114 -16.06 -11.85 -18.64
CA ALA A 114 -16.82 -10.60 -18.71
C ALA A 114 -17.64 -10.33 -17.43
N GLU A 115 -18.01 -11.37 -16.70
CA GLU A 115 -18.86 -11.37 -15.52
C GLU A 115 -18.27 -10.50 -14.40
N PHE A 116 -16.97 -10.65 -14.14
CA PHE A 116 -16.22 -9.82 -13.20
C PHE A 116 -16.33 -8.33 -13.57
N TYR A 117 -16.04 -7.96 -14.82
CA TYR A 117 -16.05 -6.54 -15.22
C TYR A 117 -17.46 -5.96 -15.27
N LYS A 118 -18.49 -6.75 -15.61
CA LYS A 118 -19.90 -6.33 -15.56
C LYS A 118 -20.31 -5.97 -14.13
N THR A 119 -19.98 -6.82 -13.15
CA THR A 119 -20.28 -6.59 -11.74
C THR A 119 -19.44 -5.46 -11.15
N ALA A 120 -18.15 -5.35 -11.51
CA ALA A 120 -17.30 -4.22 -11.14
C ALA A 120 -17.88 -2.86 -11.63
N HIS A 121 -18.33 -2.81 -12.88
CA HIS A 121 -19.01 -1.63 -13.44
C HIS A 121 -20.31 -1.31 -12.71
N LYS A 122 -21.09 -2.33 -12.29
CA LYS A 122 -22.31 -2.17 -11.49
C LYS A 122 -21.99 -1.52 -10.14
N ILE A 123 -20.94 -1.97 -9.44
CA ILE A 123 -20.49 -1.39 -8.17
C ILE A 123 -20.11 0.09 -8.34
N LEU A 124 -19.26 0.40 -9.32
CA LEU A 124 -18.85 1.78 -9.59
C LEU A 124 -20.04 2.68 -9.94
N ARG A 125 -20.99 2.18 -10.74
CA ARG A 125 -22.22 2.90 -11.08
C ARG A 125 -23.06 3.17 -9.83
N CYS A 126 -23.16 2.20 -8.93
CA CYS A 126 -23.90 2.34 -7.67
C CYS A 126 -23.27 3.41 -6.76
N MET A 127 -21.95 3.31 -6.51
CA MET A 127 -21.21 4.32 -5.76
C MET A 127 -21.38 5.71 -6.36
N ARG A 128 -21.30 5.83 -7.69
CA ARG A 128 -21.52 7.08 -8.42
C ARG A 128 -22.95 7.60 -8.29
N GLN A 129 -23.96 6.74 -8.18
CA GLN A 129 -25.32 7.20 -7.91
C GLN A 129 -25.43 7.83 -6.52
N MET A 130 -24.76 7.23 -5.53
CA MET A 130 -24.71 7.67 -4.13
C MET A 130 -23.77 8.84 -3.85
N GLY A 131 -23.03 9.29 -4.88
CA GLY A 131 -22.05 10.39 -4.77
C GLY A 131 -20.80 9.98 -3.98
N ILE A 132 -20.34 8.75 -4.18
CA ILE A 132 -19.18 8.17 -3.49
C ILE A 132 -18.09 7.93 -4.52
N THR A 133 -16.86 8.27 -4.15
CA THR A 133 -15.64 7.92 -4.89
C THR A 133 -14.70 7.17 -3.96
N HIS A 134 -14.11 6.07 -4.43
CA HIS A 134 -13.25 5.20 -3.64
C HIS A 134 -11.85 5.78 -3.49
N ASN A 135 -11.30 6.32 -4.58
CA ASN A 135 -9.99 7.00 -4.66
C ASN A 135 -8.77 6.09 -4.45
N ASP A 136 -8.95 4.77 -4.35
CA ASP A 136 -7.84 3.80 -4.18
C ASP A 136 -8.01 2.51 -5.02
N LEU A 137 -8.87 2.55 -6.06
CA LEU A 137 -9.11 1.38 -6.93
C LEU A 137 -7.99 1.14 -7.94
N ALA A 138 -6.93 1.95 -7.88
CA ALA A 138 -5.71 1.75 -8.65
C ALA A 138 -4.99 0.46 -8.23
N LYS A 139 -5.04 0.12 -6.95
CA LYS A 139 -4.40 -1.08 -6.39
C LYS A 139 -5.23 -2.32 -6.76
N PRO A 140 -4.66 -3.31 -7.48
CA PRO A 140 -5.36 -4.55 -7.78
C PRO A 140 -5.86 -5.29 -6.52
N GLN A 141 -5.13 -5.16 -5.40
CA GLN A 141 -5.47 -5.78 -4.12
C GLN A 141 -6.83 -5.33 -3.56
N ASN A 142 -7.29 -4.11 -3.90
CA ASN A 142 -8.58 -3.59 -3.44
C ASN A 142 -9.78 -4.17 -4.19
N TRP A 143 -9.53 -4.96 -5.24
CA TRP A 143 -10.52 -5.74 -5.95
C TRP A 143 -10.36 -7.22 -5.60
N LEU A 144 -11.47 -7.85 -5.24
CA LEU A 144 -11.57 -9.28 -5.03
C LEU A 144 -12.46 -9.90 -6.10
N MET A 145 -12.11 -11.10 -6.56
CA MET A 145 -12.99 -11.95 -7.32
C MET A 145 -13.64 -12.96 -6.36
N THR A 146 -14.97 -12.90 -6.24
CA THR A 146 -15.72 -13.87 -5.43
C THR A 146 -15.64 -15.27 -6.04
N PRO A 147 -15.94 -16.34 -5.29
CA PRO A 147 -16.00 -17.70 -5.83
C PRO A 147 -16.97 -17.85 -7.01
N LYS A 148 -17.96 -16.95 -7.15
CA LYS A 148 -18.91 -16.90 -8.27
C LYS A 148 -18.37 -16.20 -9.52
N GLY A 149 -17.13 -15.69 -9.48
CA GLY A 149 -16.52 -14.91 -10.57
C GLY A 149 -16.98 -13.44 -10.61
N GLU A 150 -17.64 -12.97 -9.56
CA GLU A 150 -18.14 -11.59 -9.47
C GLU A 150 -17.09 -10.68 -8.80
N ALA A 151 -17.18 -9.37 -9.06
CA ALA A 151 -16.32 -8.41 -8.41
C ALA A 151 -16.83 -8.06 -7.00
N SER A 152 -15.90 -7.88 -6.09
CA SER A 152 -16.10 -7.25 -4.78
C SER A 152 -14.97 -6.25 -4.53
N ILE A 153 -15.26 -5.17 -3.81
CA ILE A 153 -14.29 -4.15 -3.44
C ILE A 153 -14.04 -4.23 -1.95
N ILE A 154 -12.80 -3.98 -1.53
CA ILE A 154 -12.42 -3.78 -0.14
C ILE A 154 -11.81 -2.39 0.07
N ASP A 155 -11.67 -2.03 1.34
CA ASP A 155 -10.91 -0.87 1.81
C ASP A 155 -11.47 0.52 1.43
N PHE A 156 -12.48 0.97 2.17
CA PHE A 156 -13.10 2.29 1.98
C PHE A 156 -12.39 3.42 2.75
N GLN A 157 -11.15 3.22 3.22
CA GLN A 157 -10.46 4.19 4.08
C GLN A 157 -10.22 5.55 3.39
N LEU A 158 -9.92 5.53 2.09
CA LEU A 158 -9.73 6.74 1.28
C LEU A 158 -11.03 7.21 0.60
N ALA A 159 -12.15 6.55 0.84
CA ALA A 159 -13.41 6.89 0.21
C ALA A 159 -13.86 8.31 0.59
N SER A 160 -14.55 8.95 -0.35
CA SER A 160 -15.04 10.31 -0.22
C SER A 160 -16.52 10.33 -0.56
N THR A 161 -17.31 10.99 0.29
CA THR A 161 -18.74 11.21 0.04
C THR A 161 -18.95 12.66 -0.34
N HIS A 162 -19.67 12.88 -1.44
CA HIS A 162 -19.86 14.19 -2.03
C HIS A 162 -21.34 14.56 -1.98
N LYS A 163 -21.64 15.77 -1.47
CA LYS A 163 -23.02 16.30 -1.48
C LYS A 163 -23.44 16.74 -2.90
N ARG A 164 -22.52 17.34 -3.65
CA ARG A 164 -22.72 17.82 -5.03
C ARG A 164 -21.76 17.11 -5.98
N LYS A 165 -22.22 16.78 -7.18
CA LYS A 165 -21.42 16.09 -8.22
C LYS A 165 -20.63 17.09 -9.08
N GLY A 166 -19.87 17.97 -8.42
CA GLY A 166 -19.06 19.02 -9.06
C GLY A 166 -17.80 18.48 -9.75
N MET A 167 -16.93 19.38 -10.22
CA MET A 167 -15.74 19.03 -11.02
C MET A 167 -14.81 18.03 -10.32
N LEU A 168 -14.52 18.25 -9.04
CA LEU A 168 -13.62 17.37 -8.27
C LEU A 168 -14.20 15.95 -8.11
N TYR A 169 -15.50 15.84 -7.83
CA TYR A 169 -16.20 14.56 -7.82
C TYR A 169 -16.13 13.86 -9.18
N ARG A 170 -16.40 14.60 -10.27
CA ARG A 170 -16.36 14.05 -11.63
C ARG A 170 -14.97 13.53 -11.98
N TYR A 171 -13.93 14.20 -11.51
CA TYR A 171 -12.56 13.76 -11.64
C TYR A 171 -12.30 12.45 -10.90
N PHE A 172 -12.56 12.40 -9.59
CA PHE A 172 -12.34 11.18 -8.81
C PHE A 172 -13.16 9.98 -9.30
N ALA A 173 -14.43 10.20 -9.65
CA ALA A 173 -15.28 9.16 -10.22
C ALA A 173 -14.78 8.67 -11.59
N TYR A 174 -14.18 9.57 -12.38
CA TYR A 174 -13.55 9.21 -13.64
C TYR A 174 -12.26 8.40 -13.43
N GLU A 175 -11.44 8.77 -12.45
CA GLU A 175 -10.22 8.01 -12.12
C GLU A 175 -10.56 6.61 -11.59
N ASP A 176 -11.53 6.47 -10.67
CA ASP A 176 -12.00 5.15 -10.20
C ASP A 176 -12.40 4.23 -11.39
N PHE A 177 -13.13 4.78 -12.35
CA PHE A 177 -13.52 4.06 -13.57
C PHE A 177 -12.34 3.75 -14.49
N ARG A 178 -11.44 4.72 -14.69
CA ARG A 178 -10.22 4.56 -15.49
C ARG A 178 -9.33 3.48 -14.90
N HIS A 179 -9.21 3.40 -13.58
CA HIS A 179 -8.42 2.38 -12.90
C HIS A 179 -8.97 0.98 -13.15
N LEU A 180 -10.29 0.78 -13.08
CA LEU A 180 -10.90 -0.50 -13.47
C LEU A 180 -10.56 -0.88 -14.93
N ILE A 181 -10.61 0.08 -15.86
CA ILE A 181 -10.27 -0.18 -17.26
C ILE A 181 -8.79 -0.54 -17.43
N LYS A 182 -7.89 0.10 -16.66
CA LYS A 182 -6.46 -0.28 -16.66
C LYS A 182 -6.27 -1.72 -16.21
N GLN A 183 -6.97 -2.14 -15.16
CA GLN A 183 -6.93 -3.55 -14.72
C GLN A 183 -7.47 -4.49 -15.79
N LYS A 184 -8.60 -4.12 -16.42
CA LYS A 184 -9.18 -4.87 -17.54
C LYS A 184 -8.21 -5.01 -18.71
N LYS A 185 -7.44 -3.96 -19.04
CA LYS A 185 -6.40 -4.05 -20.07
C LYS A 185 -5.33 -5.07 -19.71
N SER A 186 -4.90 -5.13 -18.45
CA SER A 186 -3.83 -6.03 -18.01
C SER A 186 -4.24 -7.49 -18.03
N PHE A 187 -5.48 -7.83 -17.62
CA PHE A 187 -5.91 -9.22 -17.45
C PHE A 187 -6.86 -9.73 -18.54
N ALA A 188 -7.60 -8.83 -19.20
CA ALA A 188 -8.63 -9.17 -20.19
C ALA A 188 -8.69 -8.16 -21.34
N SER A 189 -7.55 -7.91 -21.99
CA SER A 189 -7.42 -6.96 -23.09
C SER A 189 -8.40 -7.22 -24.25
N HIS A 190 -8.73 -8.50 -24.49
CA HIS A 190 -9.67 -8.94 -25.51
C HIS A 190 -11.13 -8.51 -25.22
N LEU A 191 -11.48 -8.21 -23.96
CA LEU A 191 -12.81 -7.73 -23.57
C LEU A 191 -12.95 -6.20 -23.68
N LEU A 192 -11.89 -5.47 -24.03
CA LEU A 192 -11.92 -4.01 -24.08
C LEU A 192 -12.80 -3.50 -25.21
N THR A 193 -13.76 -2.65 -24.84
CA THR A 193 -14.61 -1.94 -25.80
C THR A 193 -13.86 -0.79 -26.49
N PRO A 194 -14.31 -0.31 -27.66
CA PRO A 194 -13.71 0.85 -28.32
C PRO A 194 -13.68 2.11 -27.43
N THR A 195 -14.71 2.31 -26.61
CA THR A 195 -14.78 3.43 -25.67
C THR A 195 -13.73 3.30 -24.56
N GLU A 196 -13.54 2.11 -24.00
CA GLU A 196 -12.52 1.85 -22.99
C GLU A 196 -11.10 2.05 -23.56
N LYS A 197 -10.85 1.61 -24.81
CA LYS A 197 -9.58 1.88 -25.51
C LYS A 197 -9.34 3.39 -25.68
N ARG A 198 -10.36 4.16 -26.09
CA ARG A 198 -10.27 5.62 -26.21
C ARG A 198 -9.97 6.28 -24.87
N ILE A 199 -10.62 5.82 -23.79
CA ILE A 199 -10.36 6.31 -22.43
C ILE A 199 -8.90 6.06 -22.06
N LEU A 200 -8.38 4.85 -22.26
CA LEU A 200 -6.98 4.55 -21.94
C LEU A 200 -5.99 5.44 -22.69
N ASN A 201 -6.24 5.68 -23.99
CA ASN A 201 -5.37 6.50 -24.84
C ASN A 201 -5.40 7.99 -24.45
N ASN A 202 -6.54 8.50 -23.96
CA ASN A 202 -6.65 9.87 -23.50
C ASN A 202 -6.19 9.96 -22.03
N ARG A 203 -4.98 10.48 -21.78
CA ARG A 203 -4.58 10.87 -20.41
C ARG A 203 -5.54 11.94 -19.89
N SER A 204 -6.00 11.80 -18.64
CA SER A 204 -6.97 12.74 -18.06
C SER A 204 -6.35 14.12 -17.94
N TRP A 205 -7.07 15.14 -18.40
CA TRP A 205 -6.64 16.55 -18.34
C TRP A 205 -6.26 17.01 -16.93
N PRO A 206 -6.88 16.51 -15.83
CA PRO A 206 -6.41 16.84 -14.49
C PRO A 206 -5.11 16.12 -14.09
N SER A 207 -4.74 14.99 -14.69
CA SER A 207 -3.37 14.44 -14.52
C SER A 207 -2.32 15.32 -15.22
N GLN A 208 -2.66 15.89 -16.37
CA GLN A 208 -1.82 16.87 -17.07
C GLN A 208 -1.76 18.20 -16.30
N LEU A 209 -2.88 18.65 -15.75
CA LEU A 209 -2.96 19.86 -14.93
C LEU A 209 -2.29 19.67 -13.57
N TRP A 210 -2.40 18.51 -12.92
CA TRP A 210 -1.66 18.16 -11.70
C TRP A 210 -0.15 18.12 -11.97
N LEU A 211 0.29 17.56 -13.09
CA LEU A 211 1.70 17.65 -13.53
C LEU A 211 2.13 19.10 -13.80
N ALA A 212 1.23 19.97 -14.29
CA ALA A 212 1.54 21.37 -14.61
C ALA A 212 1.44 22.35 -13.41
N THR A 213 0.52 22.13 -12.47
CA THR A 213 0.16 23.06 -11.38
C THR A 213 0.37 22.44 -10.01
N GLY A 214 -0.14 21.22 -9.81
CA GLY A 214 0.03 20.44 -8.59
C GLY A 214 1.51 20.19 -8.27
N LYS A 215 2.30 19.77 -9.27
CA LYS A 215 3.74 19.52 -9.16
C LYS A 215 4.50 20.78 -8.73
N ARG A 216 4.08 21.99 -9.10
CA ARG A 216 4.72 23.25 -8.70
C ARG A 216 4.39 23.68 -7.27
N ILE A 217 3.12 23.60 -6.86
CA ILE A 217 2.70 23.90 -5.48
C ILE A 217 3.26 22.85 -4.52
N TYR A 218 3.18 21.58 -4.93
CA TYR A 218 3.79 20.46 -4.26
C TYR A 218 5.32 20.64 -4.18
N ASN A 219 6.03 20.95 -5.27
CA ASN A 219 7.46 21.27 -5.25
C ASN A 219 7.80 22.51 -4.41
N PHE A 220 6.92 23.50 -4.33
CA PHE A 220 7.11 24.70 -3.52
C PHE A 220 7.02 24.38 -2.01
N TRP A 221 6.03 23.59 -1.61
CA TRP A 221 5.90 23.11 -0.23
C TRP A 221 6.99 22.07 0.14
N THR A 222 7.32 21.18 -0.80
CA THR A 222 8.31 20.11 -0.59
C THR A 222 9.77 20.60 -0.69
N LYS A 223 10.11 21.53 -1.59
CA LYS A 223 11.47 22.15 -1.66
C LYS A 223 11.64 23.36 -0.74
N GLY A 224 10.56 24.07 -0.37
CA GLY A 224 10.64 25.32 0.39
C GLY A 224 10.38 25.20 1.90
N VAL A 225 9.34 24.46 2.32
CA VAL A 225 8.89 24.48 3.73
C VAL A 225 9.16 23.16 4.47
N PHE A 226 9.16 22.01 3.79
CA PHE A 226 9.30 20.70 4.43
C PHE A 226 10.47 19.80 3.97
N LYS A 227 11.36 20.26 3.06
CA LYS A 227 12.48 19.47 2.49
C LYS A 227 12.11 18.00 2.18
N TRP A 228 10.96 17.81 1.55
CA TRP A 228 10.52 16.52 1.01
C TRP A 228 11.08 16.37 -0.41
N SER A 229 11.66 15.22 -0.73
CA SER A 229 12.18 14.92 -2.07
C SER A 229 11.37 13.77 -2.64
N ASP A 230 10.60 14.02 -3.69
CA ASP A 230 9.94 12.95 -4.46
C ASP A 230 10.97 12.02 -5.10
N GLY A 231 10.62 10.73 -5.16
CA GLY A 231 11.40 9.63 -5.73
C GLY A 231 11.57 9.67 -7.25
N GLU A 232 11.56 10.85 -7.88
CA GLU A 232 12.06 11.04 -9.25
C GLU A 232 13.60 11.24 -9.28
N GLY A 233 14.24 11.59 -8.16
CA GLY A 233 15.72 11.68 -8.03
C GLY A 233 16.43 10.35 -7.68
N THR A 234 15.73 9.22 -7.83
CA THR A 234 16.15 7.89 -7.37
C THR A 234 17.31 7.32 -8.20
N GLY A 235 17.31 7.58 -9.51
CA GLY A 235 18.41 7.19 -10.41
C GLY A 235 19.65 8.08 -10.23
N ASP A 236 19.43 9.39 -10.11
CA ASP A 236 20.48 10.40 -10.03
C ASP A 236 21.42 10.16 -8.84
N ARG A 237 20.92 9.84 -7.63
CA ARG A 237 21.79 9.63 -6.45
C ARG A 237 22.71 8.41 -6.57
N ILE A 238 22.22 7.26 -7.04
CA ILE A 238 23.09 6.08 -7.23
C ILE A 238 24.09 6.40 -8.34
N GLN A 239 23.65 6.99 -9.44
CA GLN A 239 24.50 7.29 -10.58
C GLN A 239 25.59 8.32 -10.25
N GLU A 240 25.28 9.31 -9.40
CA GLU A 240 26.22 10.34 -8.94
C GLU A 240 27.17 9.84 -7.84
N GLN A 241 26.68 9.04 -6.87
CA GLN A 241 27.46 8.72 -5.66
C GLN A 241 28.13 7.34 -5.69
N ALA A 242 27.58 6.37 -6.45
CA ALA A 242 28.10 5.00 -6.42
C ALA A 242 29.52 4.87 -6.98
N SER A 243 29.88 5.66 -8.00
CA SER A 243 31.23 5.63 -8.58
C SER A 243 32.30 6.08 -7.56
N THR A 244 32.06 7.19 -6.87
CA THR A 244 32.94 7.70 -5.82
C THR A 244 33.02 6.76 -4.62
N ILE A 245 31.87 6.23 -4.16
CA ILE A 245 31.85 5.27 -3.05
C ILE A 245 32.59 3.98 -3.41
N ARG A 246 32.36 3.45 -4.63
CA ARG A 246 33.09 2.27 -5.12
C ARG A 246 34.60 2.52 -5.16
N GLN A 247 35.05 3.69 -5.61
CA GLN A 247 36.48 4.03 -5.61
C GLN A 247 37.09 4.12 -4.22
N LEU A 248 36.38 4.72 -3.25
CA LEU A 248 36.85 4.84 -1.87
C LEU A 248 36.96 3.49 -1.18
N LEU A 249 35.96 2.62 -1.36
CA LEU A 249 35.91 1.32 -0.68
C LEU A 249 36.74 0.24 -1.36
N LYS A 250 36.97 0.31 -2.68
CA LYS A 250 37.87 -0.62 -3.40
C LYS A 250 39.34 -0.51 -2.99
N GLN A 251 39.72 0.51 -2.21
CA GLN A 251 41.09 0.67 -1.70
C GLN A 251 41.40 -0.32 -0.56
N ASP A 252 40.39 -0.94 0.04
CA ASP A 252 40.55 -1.91 1.12
C ASP A 252 40.40 -3.34 0.57
N GLU A 253 41.40 -4.19 0.80
CA GLU A 253 41.43 -5.58 0.30
C GLU A 253 40.38 -6.47 0.98
N ASN A 254 39.84 -6.05 2.12
CA ASN A 254 38.81 -6.79 2.87
C ASN A 254 37.38 -6.51 2.38
N ILE A 255 37.22 -5.67 1.34
CA ILE A 255 35.93 -5.38 0.70
C ILE A 255 35.88 -6.07 -0.66
N HIS A 256 35.01 -7.07 -0.80
CA HIS A 256 34.96 -7.91 -1.99
C HIS A 256 34.02 -7.37 -3.06
N ASP A 257 32.84 -6.88 -2.68
CA ASP A 257 31.88 -6.29 -3.62
C ASP A 257 30.87 -5.37 -2.90
N LEU A 258 30.11 -4.62 -3.70
CA LEU A 258 29.19 -3.57 -3.22
C LEU A 258 27.88 -3.60 -4.01
N ALA A 259 26.77 -3.65 -3.28
CA ALA A 259 25.43 -3.47 -3.84
C ALA A 259 24.79 -2.17 -3.34
N PHE A 260 24.16 -1.44 -4.26
CA PHE A 260 23.51 -0.17 -3.96
C PHE A 260 22.02 -0.30 -4.22
N ALA A 261 21.22 0.02 -3.21
CA ALA A 261 19.78 0.11 -3.35
C ALA A 261 19.28 1.45 -2.80
N THR A 262 18.12 1.87 -3.27
CA THR A 262 17.42 3.04 -2.74
C THR A 262 16.23 2.59 -1.93
N TYR A 263 15.91 3.35 -0.88
CA TYR A 263 14.75 3.07 -0.05
C TYR A 263 14.03 4.36 0.35
N THR A 264 12.76 4.23 0.74
CA THR A 264 11.91 5.35 1.15
C THR A 264 12.19 5.77 2.60
N LEU A 265 12.54 7.05 2.80
CA LEU A 265 12.66 7.65 4.13
C LEU A 265 11.31 8.23 4.58
N PRO A 266 10.89 8.03 5.85
CA PRO A 266 9.60 8.52 6.36
C PRO A 266 9.36 10.04 6.24
N ALA A 267 10.41 10.85 6.06
CA ALA A 267 10.31 12.31 6.04
C ALA A 267 11.32 13.05 5.14
N LYS A 268 12.19 12.35 4.38
CA LYS A 268 13.35 12.98 3.69
C LYS A 268 13.60 12.47 2.26
N GLY A 269 12.58 11.91 1.61
CA GLY A 269 12.69 11.39 0.24
C GLY A 269 13.35 10.02 0.14
N VAL A 270 14.32 9.87 -0.76
CA VAL A 270 14.98 8.58 -1.03
C VAL A 270 16.34 8.51 -0.33
N GLY A 271 16.52 7.51 0.52
CA GLY A 271 17.79 7.17 1.15
C GLY A 271 18.59 6.17 0.33
N LEU A 272 19.92 6.22 0.47
CA LEU A 272 20.84 5.23 -0.09
C LEU A 272 21.09 4.13 0.95
N TYR A 273 20.91 2.90 0.52
CA TYR A 273 21.24 1.70 1.26
C TYR A 273 22.43 1.03 0.56
N LEU A 274 23.57 1.01 1.25
CA LEU A 274 24.78 0.34 0.82
C LEU A 274 24.91 -1.02 1.52
N PHE A 275 25.05 -2.07 0.73
CA PHE A 275 25.45 -3.39 1.22
C PHE A 275 26.90 -3.64 0.83
N VAL A 276 27.72 -4.03 1.81
CA VAL A 276 29.16 -4.21 1.64
C VAL A 276 29.52 -5.66 1.92
N GLU A 277 30.00 -6.37 0.90
CA GLU A 277 30.47 -7.75 1.05
C GLU A 277 31.84 -7.75 1.71
N THR A 278 31.91 -8.24 2.94
CA THR A 278 33.15 -8.30 3.75
C THR A 278 33.05 -9.41 4.79
N THR A 279 34.19 -10.00 5.14
CA THR A 279 34.31 -11.07 6.15
C THR A 279 34.73 -10.55 7.53
N HIS A 280 35.38 -9.39 7.61
CA HIS A 280 36.08 -8.94 8.81
C HIS A 280 35.80 -7.49 9.23
N LEU A 281 35.13 -6.69 8.40
CA LEU A 281 34.90 -5.27 8.68
C LEU A 281 33.51 -5.03 9.28
N ASP A 282 33.50 -4.26 10.38
CA ASP A 282 32.26 -3.77 10.98
C ASP A 282 31.76 -2.48 10.28
N GLU A 283 30.51 -2.10 10.57
CA GLU A 283 29.90 -0.89 9.99
C GLU A 283 30.71 0.38 10.29
N LYS A 284 31.34 0.46 11.47
CA LYS A 284 32.07 1.65 11.93
C LYS A 284 33.34 1.89 11.11
N HIS A 285 34.12 0.83 10.84
CA HIS A 285 35.31 0.92 10.00
C HIS A 285 34.94 1.34 8.58
N ILE A 286 33.89 0.75 7.98
CA ILE A 286 33.46 1.11 6.63
C ILE A 286 32.97 2.56 6.57
N ARG A 287 32.26 3.04 7.60
CA ARG A 287 31.86 4.46 7.67
C ARG A 287 33.05 5.42 7.75
N ASN A 288 34.15 5.04 8.40
CA ASN A 288 35.39 5.84 8.39
C ASN A 288 36.00 5.90 6.98
N LEU A 289 36.01 4.78 6.25
CA LEU A 289 36.51 4.72 4.87
C LEU A 289 35.71 5.60 3.89
N LEU A 290 34.41 5.79 4.16
CA LEU A 290 33.54 6.63 3.34
C LEU A 290 33.86 8.14 3.41
N LYS A 291 34.76 8.59 4.30
CA LYS A 291 35.22 10.00 4.40
C LYS A 291 34.08 11.03 4.39
N GLY A 292 32.97 10.71 5.06
CA GLY A 292 31.80 11.59 5.17
C GLY A 292 30.82 11.55 4.00
N GLN A 293 30.98 10.63 3.03
CA GLN A 293 29.96 10.38 2.00
C GLN A 293 28.63 9.97 2.64
N LYS A 294 27.54 10.54 2.12
CA LYS A 294 26.22 10.43 2.75
C LYS A 294 25.52 9.12 2.36
N VAL A 295 25.66 8.11 3.23
CA VAL A 295 24.98 6.81 3.14
C VAL A 295 24.09 6.62 4.37
N GLU A 296 22.76 6.60 4.15
CA GLU A 296 21.80 6.54 5.25
C GLU A 296 21.76 5.16 5.94
N LEU A 297 21.80 4.06 5.17
CA LEU A 297 21.91 2.70 5.71
C LEU A 297 23.14 2.01 5.14
N LEU A 298 23.94 1.41 6.01
CA LEU A 298 25.13 0.65 5.63
C LEU A 298 25.09 -0.68 6.34
N GLN A 299 24.99 -1.77 5.59
CA GLN A 299 24.97 -3.13 6.15
C GLN A 299 26.17 -3.91 5.62
N PRO A 300 27.12 -4.28 6.47
CA PRO A 300 28.10 -5.31 6.16
C PRO A 300 27.38 -6.65 5.99
N VAL A 301 27.72 -7.40 4.95
CA VAL A 301 27.15 -8.72 4.65
C VAL A 301 28.29 -9.69 4.33
N CYS A 302 28.15 -10.95 4.74
CA CYS A 302 29.19 -11.95 4.48
C CYS A 302 29.28 -12.32 3.00
N ARG A 303 28.16 -12.27 2.27
CA ARG A 303 28.09 -12.62 0.84
C ARG A 303 26.89 -11.95 0.19
N LEU A 304 27.06 -11.36 -1.00
CA LEU A 304 25.94 -10.85 -1.80
C LEU A 304 25.35 -11.95 -2.69
N PRO A 305 24.02 -11.96 -2.92
CA PRO A 305 23.39 -12.88 -3.85
C PRO A 305 23.81 -12.54 -5.29
N ARG A 306 24.16 -13.56 -6.08
CA ARG A 306 24.63 -13.41 -7.47
C ARG A 306 23.76 -14.24 -8.43
N ARG A 307 23.71 -13.82 -9.69
CA ARG A 307 23.18 -14.59 -10.82
C ARG A 307 24.19 -15.65 -11.25
N GLU A 308 23.77 -16.56 -12.12
CA GLU A 308 24.66 -17.56 -12.74
C GLU A 308 25.83 -16.91 -13.50
N ASP A 309 25.64 -15.71 -14.05
CA ASP A 309 26.67 -14.93 -14.73
C ASP A 309 27.65 -14.19 -13.79
N GLY A 310 27.49 -14.36 -12.47
CA GLY A 310 28.31 -13.73 -11.44
C GLY A 310 27.92 -12.29 -11.11
N SER A 311 26.95 -11.69 -11.80
CA SER A 311 26.45 -10.34 -11.47
C SER A 311 25.63 -10.34 -10.18
N ILE A 312 25.69 -9.26 -9.41
CA ILE A 312 24.89 -9.11 -8.18
C ILE A 312 23.40 -9.09 -8.52
N ARG A 313 22.58 -9.79 -7.71
CA ARG A 313 21.12 -9.74 -7.74
C ARG A 313 20.59 -8.42 -7.19
N ASP A 314 20.80 -7.33 -7.93
CA ASP A 314 20.31 -5.99 -7.58
C ASP A 314 18.79 -5.93 -7.40
N ASP A 315 18.05 -6.81 -8.08
CA ASP A 315 16.61 -7.02 -7.89
C ASP A 315 16.29 -7.48 -6.47
N VAL A 316 17.01 -8.48 -5.95
CA VAL A 316 16.84 -8.98 -4.57
C VAL A 316 17.23 -7.90 -3.56
N MET A 317 18.35 -7.20 -3.79
CA MET A 317 18.81 -6.13 -2.89
C MET A 317 17.81 -4.96 -2.84
N LYS A 318 17.14 -4.65 -3.95
CA LYS A 318 16.05 -3.66 -4.00
C LYS A 318 14.83 -4.11 -3.19
N LEU A 319 14.39 -5.37 -3.33
CA LEU A 319 13.26 -5.90 -2.55
C LEU A 319 13.56 -5.83 -1.05
N ILE A 320 14.78 -6.19 -0.64
CA ILE A 320 15.23 -6.04 0.76
C ILE A 320 15.16 -4.57 1.18
N ALA A 321 15.74 -3.65 0.39
CA ALA A 321 15.78 -2.22 0.72
C ALA A 321 14.40 -1.56 0.76
N MET A 322 13.45 -2.01 -0.06
CA MET A 322 12.06 -1.53 -0.08
C MET A 322 11.17 -2.23 0.97
N ASN A 323 11.70 -3.25 1.67
CA ASN A 323 10.99 -4.09 2.63
C ASN A 323 9.77 -4.80 2.00
N GLU A 324 9.88 -5.20 0.72
CA GLU A 324 8.87 -5.94 -0.04
C GLU A 324 8.99 -7.45 0.23
N MET A 325 8.74 -7.85 1.49
CA MET A 325 9.00 -9.22 1.97
C MET A 325 8.18 -10.29 1.23
N THR A 326 6.96 -9.98 0.79
CA THR A 326 6.10 -10.92 0.07
C THR A 326 6.66 -11.27 -1.30
N ASP A 327 7.08 -10.25 -2.08
CA ASP A 327 7.70 -10.47 -3.39
C ASP A 327 9.07 -11.15 -3.24
N LEU A 328 9.80 -10.86 -2.17
CA LEU A 328 11.07 -11.53 -1.85
C LEU A 328 10.88 -13.00 -1.49
N GLU A 329 9.88 -13.36 -0.69
CA GLU A 329 9.54 -14.76 -0.38
C GLU A 329 9.16 -15.53 -1.64
N ASP A 330 8.46 -14.91 -2.59
CA ASP A 330 8.12 -15.53 -3.86
C ASP A 330 9.35 -15.77 -4.75
N VAL A 331 10.36 -14.89 -4.70
CA VAL A 331 11.67 -15.11 -5.35
C VAL A 331 12.41 -16.27 -4.68
N LEU A 332 12.47 -16.30 -3.34
CA LEU A 332 13.17 -17.35 -2.59
C LEU A 332 12.55 -18.73 -2.78
N LYS A 333 11.21 -18.83 -2.91
CA LYS A 333 10.53 -20.10 -3.23
C LYS A 333 10.81 -20.62 -4.64
N ARG A 334 11.11 -19.72 -5.58
CA ARG A 334 11.45 -20.11 -6.96
C ARG A 334 12.93 -20.48 -7.08
N GLU A 335 13.76 -19.89 -6.25
CA GLU A 335 15.21 -19.97 -6.30
C GLU A 335 15.75 -20.29 -4.90
N ASN A 336 15.51 -21.54 -4.45
CA ASN A 336 15.82 -21.98 -3.08
C ASN A 336 17.30 -21.79 -2.71
N ASP A 337 18.21 -21.87 -3.68
CA ASP A 337 19.65 -21.71 -3.48
C ASP A 337 20.03 -20.30 -2.97
N LEU A 338 19.19 -19.30 -3.23
CA LEU A 338 19.37 -17.95 -2.72
C LEU A 338 18.98 -17.80 -1.25
N GLU A 339 18.14 -18.70 -0.71
CA GLU A 339 17.59 -18.56 0.63
C GLU A 339 18.68 -18.52 1.70
N GLU A 340 19.69 -19.38 1.60
CA GLU A 340 20.80 -19.44 2.56
C GLU A 340 21.61 -18.13 2.62
N ILE A 341 21.78 -17.47 1.47
CA ILE A 341 22.55 -16.21 1.36
C ILE A 341 21.70 -15.01 1.76
N VAL A 342 20.43 -14.99 1.34
CA VAL A 342 19.55 -13.82 1.47
C VAL A 342 18.93 -13.73 2.86
N ARG A 343 18.66 -14.86 3.52
CA ARG A 343 17.97 -14.89 4.82
C ARG A 343 18.74 -14.20 5.96
N PRO A 344 20.08 -14.35 6.09
CA PRO A 344 20.86 -13.54 7.02
C PRO A 344 20.76 -12.04 6.75
N ILE A 345 20.83 -11.62 5.47
CA ILE A 345 20.72 -10.21 5.07
C ILE A 345 19.34 -9.65 5.45
N ILE A 346 18.27 -10.42 5.23
CA ILE A 346 16.91 -10.07 5.64
C ILE A 346 16.84 -9.89 7.16
N ASN A 347 17.37 -10.84 7.94
CA ASN A 347 17.25 -10.84 9.39
C ASN A 347 17.91 -9.61 10.03
N ASP A 348 19.01 -9.15 9.44
CA ASP A 348 19.79 -7.99 9.93
C ASP A 348 19.50 -6.68 9.19
N ARG A 349 18.48 -6.64 8.32
CA ARG A 349 18.14 -5.44 7.54
C ARG A 349 17.84 -4.23 8.42
N LEU A 350 18.36 -3.08 8.01
CA LEU A 350 18.37 -1.84 8.78
C LEU A 350 17.19 -0.91 8.47
N ASN A 351 16.42 -1.21 7.43
CA ASN A 351 15.24 -0.46 7.00
C ASN A 351 13.95 -0.84 7.77
N PHE A 352 14.09 -1.56 8.89
CA PHE A 352 12.99 -1.90 9.77
C PHE A 352 12.49 -0.66 10.53
N THR A 353 11.21 -0.33 10.37
CA THR A 353 10.63 0.86 11.03
C THR A 353 10.55 0.68 12.56
N ASP A 354 10.48 -0.55 13.05
CA ASP A 354 10.27 -0.84 14.48
C ASP A 354 11.54 -0.75 15.36
N ARG A 355 12.76 -0.88 14.81
CA ARG A 355 13.98 -0.69 15.62
C ARG A 355 14.18 0.78 16.03
N ARG A 356 13.63 1.74 15.28
CA ARG A 356 13.60 3.16 15.70
C ARG A 356 12.64 3.42 16.85
N VAL A 357 11.59 2.59 17.00
CA VAL A 357 10.71 2.63 18.16
C VAL A 357 11.45 2.10 19.39
N TYR A 358 12.17 0.98 19.25
CA TYR A 358 13.00 0.41 20.33
C TYR A 358 14.13 1.34 20.81
N ALA A 359 14.77 2.11 19.91
CA ALA A 359 15.81 3.07 20.30
C ALA A 359 15.26 4.28 21.10
N TYR A 360 13.99 4.63 20.92
CA TYR A 360 13.30 5.64 21.73
C TYR A 360 12.80 5.08 23.07
N GLU A 361 12.49 3.78 23.14
CA GLU A 361 12.09 3.10 24.38
C GLU A 361 13.28 2.75 25.29
N LYS A 362 14.50 2.61 24.75
CA LYS A 362 15.71 2.35 25.56
C LYS A 362 16.32 3.61 26.19
N ASN A 363 15.85 4.80 25.80
CA ASN A 363 16.30 6.10 26.32
C ASN A 363 15.20 6.82 27.13
N ARG A 364 14.27 6.06 27.73
CA ARG A 364 13.30 6.57 28.70
C ARG A 364 13.40 5.82 30.02
#